data_AF-A0AAD1XTH5-F1
#
_entry.id   AF-A0AAD1XTH5-F1
#
_cell.length_a   1.000
_cell.length_b   1.000
_cell.length_c   1.000
_cell.angle_alpha   90.00
_cell.angle_beta   90.00
_cell.angle_gamma   90.00
#
_symmetry.space_group_name_H-M   'P 1'
#
loop_
_entity.id
_entity.type
_entity.pdbx_description
1 polymer ?
#
loop_
_entity_poly.entity_id
_entity_poly.type
_entity_poly.pdbx_seq_one_letter_code
_entity_poly.pdbx_strand_id
1 'polypeptide(L)'
;MEPESDKIEQEKLVAQRKNKLEMRMFRNTVEDFERKVSVSSSHGIWLVNPDEFFLFDKLKNIAIPDMNSVYIGRQKYKIKDFCTLFRCSFPNKTSKFTLHYGELVPFPRYFTDFIRIAPRIEHTVTLHDLIINRKQLKRLFVALKHLRLLKLMRVKFTVPEIPDFSMALKNTKLEELDFMRCGQLNRCDWKKKNKHEFGNLIKGLATSDDMKKSLKSISVISCRLDEISSKKLLKDHGLGHVKIKF
;
A
#
# COMPACT_ATOMS: atom_id res chain seq x y z
N MET A 1 36.86 48.10 20.64
CA MET A 1 35.51 47.60 20.34
C MET A 1 35.59 46.77 19.06
N GLU A 2 35.98 45.50 19.14
CA GLU A 2 35.80 44.53 18.05
C GLU A 2 35.63 43.15 18.70
N PRO A 3 34.39 42.62 18.77
CA PRO A 3 34.24 41.16 18.79
C PRO A 3 33.00 40.62 18.05
N GLU A 4 32.14 41.47 17.46
CA GLU A 4 30.90 41.01 16.82
C GLU A 4 31.11 40.51 15.38
N SER A 5 32.05 41.10 14.64
CA SER A 5 32.36 40.71 13.25
C SER A 5 32.87 39.27 13.17
N ASP A 6 33.84 38.91 14.02
CA ASP A 6 34.50 37.59 13.98
C ASP A 6 33.56 36.45 14.40
N LYS A 7 32.60 36.73 15.29
CA LYS A 7 31.56 35.77 15.69
C LYS A 7 30.61 35.46 14.54
N ILE A 8 30.16 36.49 13.82
CA ILE A 8 29.26 36.34 12.68
C ILE A 8 29.96 35.59 11.54
N GLU A 9 31.25 35.85 11.34
CA GLU A 9 32.02 35.17 10.30
C GLU A 9 32.30 33.69 10.65
N GLN A 10 32.58 33.39 11.92
CA GLN A 10 32.69 32.00 12.39
C GLN A 10 31.37 31.23 12.27
N GLU A 11 30.24 31.84 12.62
CA GLU A 11 28.92 31.19 12.50
C GLU A 11 28.57 30.89 11.03
N LYS A 12 28.88 31.81 10.10
CA LYS A 12 28.74 31.57 8.66
C LYS A 12 29.64 30.44 8.16
N LEU A 13 30.87 30.35 8.65
CA LEU A 13 31.81 29.29 8.29
C LEU A 13 31.36 27.92 8.80
N VAL A 14 30.80 27.86 10.02
CA VAL A 14 30.24 26.64 10.61
C VAL A 14 28.99 26.20 9.84
N ALA A 15 28.11 27.13 9.48
CA ALA A 15 26.92 26.84 8.67
C ALA A 15 27.30 26.32 7.26
N GLN A 16 28.30 26.92 6.61
CA GLN A 16 28.80 26.44 5.31
C GLN A 16 29.42 25.05 5.40
N ARG A 17 30.21 24.76 6.44
CA ARG A 17 30.81 23.44 6.67
C ARG A 17 29.75 22.38 6.93
N LYS A 18 28.71 22.71 7.71
CA LYS A 18 27.57 21.82 7.99
C LYS A 18 26.78 21.52 6.72
N ASN A 19 26.49 22.54 5.90
CA ASN A 19 25.80 22.37 4.62
C ASN A 19 26.64 21.55 3.61
N LYS A 20 27.96 21.75 3.58
CA LYS A 20 28.88 20.95 2.73
C LYS A 20 28.96 19.49 3.18
N LEU A 21 28.91 19.23 4.49
CA LEU A 21 28.86 17.87 5.04
C LEU A 21 27.51 17.20 4.74
N GLU A 22 26.40 17.90 4.92
CA GLU A 22 25.05 17.42 4.57
C GLU A 22 24.93 17.13 3.08
N MET A 23 25.49 17.97 2.21
CA MET A 23 25.53 17.74 0.76
C MET A 23 26.44 16.58 0.36
N ARG A 24 27.53 16.32 1.10
CA ARG A 24 28.41 15.17 0.87
C ARG A 24 27.75 13.87 1.32
N MET A 25 27.09 13.86 2.49
CA MET A 25 26.28 12.72 2.93
C MET A 25 25.14 12.48 1.96
N PHE A 26 24.44 13.54 1.52
CA PHE A 26 23.39 13.45 0.51
C PHE A 26 23.90 12.86 -0.80
N ARG A 27 25.04 13.35 -1.31
CA ARG A 27 25.65 12.80 -2.53
C ARG A 27 26.02 11.33 -2.35
N ASN A 28 26.61 10.94 -1.22
CA ASN A 28 26.93 9.54 -0.96
C ASN A 28 25.66 8.68 -0.84
N THR A 29 24.58 9.18 -0.23
CA THR A 29 23.31 8.46 -0.13
C THR A 29 22.61 8.39 -1.49
N VAL A 30 22.69 9.42 -2.32
CA VAL A 30 22.18 9.42 -3.69
C VAL A 30 23.01 8.50 -4.56
N GLU A 31 24.34 8.50 -4.48
CA GLU A 31 25.22 7.60 -5.21
C GLU A 31 25.06 6.15 -4.74
N ASP A 32 24.86 5.89 -3.44
CA ASP A 32 24.54 4.56 -2.92
C ASP A 32 23.14 4.12 -3.32
N PHE A 33 22.17 5.03 -3.38
CA PHE A 33 20.83 4.75 -3.87
C PHE A 33 20.84 4.50 -5.38
N GLU A 34 21.51 5.34 -6.15
CA GLU A 34 21.74 5.19 -7.58
C GLU A 34 22.53 3.92 -7.85
N ARG A 35 23.51 3.51 -7.05
CA ARG A 35 24.16 2.19 -7.14
C ARG A 35 23.19 1.06 -6.83
N LYS A 36 22.40 1.17 -5.75
CA LYS A 36 21.36 0.17 -5.43
C LYS A 36 20.30 0.06 -6.52
N VAL A 37 20.02 1.14 -7.24
CA VAL A 37 19.05 1.22 -8.35
C VAL A 37 19.67 0.83 -9.69
N SER A 38 20.93 1.16 -9.96
CA SER A 38 21.62 0.96 -11.25
C SER A 38 22.33 -0.38 -11.37
N VAL A 39 22.64 -1.06 -10.26
CA VAL A 39 23.41 -2.31 -10.30
C VAL A 39 22.55 -3.55 -10.57
N SER A 40 21.20 -3.49 -10.56
CA SER A 40 20.43 -4.52 -11.27
C SER A 40 18.96 -4.16 -11.50
N SER A 41 18.43 -4.63 -12.63
CA SER A 41 17.02 -4.79 -12.96
C SER A 41 16.24 -5.74 -12.02
N SER A 42 16.78 -6.04 -10.82
CA SER A 42 16.22 -6.97 -9.83
C SER A 42 15.93 -6.37 -8.44
N HIS A 43 16.27 -5.11 -8.15
CA HIS A 43 16.06 -4.51 -6.82
C HIS A 43 14.74 -3.74 -6.70
N GLY A 44 14.19 -3.74 -5.48
CA GLY A 44 13.05 -2.93 -5.08
C GLY A 44 13.45 -1.86 -4.06
N ILE A 45 12.63 -0.83 -3.93
CA ILE A 45 12.83 0.24 -2.95
C ILE A 45 12.19 -0.17 -1.63
N TRP A 46 12.92 -0.02 -0.53
CA TRP A 46 12.43 -0.26 0.82
C TRP A 46 12.52 1.04 1.61
N LEU A 47 11.36 1.55 2.00
CA LEU A 47 11.23 2.75 2.83
C LEU A 47 10.77 2.33 4.21
N VAL A 48 11.74 2.12 5.09
CA VAL A 48 11.54 1.66 6.47
C VAL A 48 12.04 2.66 7.50
N ASN A 49 12.77 3.71 7.10
CA ASN A 49 13.25 4.77 7.98
C ASN A 49 12.96 6.18 7.43
N PRO A 50 12.75 7.20 8.30
CA PRO A 50 12.46 8.58 7.86
C PRO A 50 13.53 9.20 6.94
N ASP A 51 14.81 8.86 7.13
CA ASP A 51 15.91 9.40 6.33
C ASP A 51 15.84 8.95 4.86
N GLU A 52 15.24 7.79 4.59
CA GLU A 52 15.03 7.26 3.24
C GLU A 52 13.91 8.02 2.51
N PHE A 53 12.97 8.64 3.24
CA PHE A 53 11.96 9.53 2.65
C PHE A 53 12.51 10.91 2.31
N PHE A 54 13.49 11.41 3.07
CA PHE A 54 14.18 12.65 2.74
C PHE A 54 14.86 12.56 1.37
N LEU A 55 15.38 11.37 1.04
CA LEU A 55 15.91 11.09 -0.28
C LEU A 55 14.87 11.37 -1.37
N PHE A 56 13.63 10.91 -1.20
CA PHE A 56 12.57 11.10 -2.19
C PHE A 56 12.11 12.56 -2.37
N ASP A 57 12.11 13.37 -1.31
CA ASP A 57 11.83 14.82 -1.44
C ASP A 57 12.95 15.54 -2.21
N LYS A 58 14.19 15.06 -2.10
CA LYS A 58 15.31 15.58 -2.87
C LYS A 58 15.37 15.04 -4.30
N LEU A 59 14.89 13.82 -4.52
CA LEU A 59 14.79 13.18 -5.84
C LEU A 59 13.49 13.54 -6.58
N LYS A 60 12.63 14.40 -6.04
CA LYS A 60 11.30 14.74 -6.62
C LYS A 60 11.33 15.34 -8.04
N ASN A 61 12.49 15.77 -8.49
CA ASN A 61 12.72 16.32 -9.83
C ASN A 61 13.45 15.34 -10.76
N ILE A 62 13.77 14.14 -10.27
CA ILE A 62 14.46 13.10 -11.04
C ILE A 62 13.43 12.02 -11.37
N ALA A 63 13.33 11.67 -12.65
CA ALA A 63 12.49 10.58 -13.10
C ALA A 63 13.02 9.26 -12.52
N ILE A 64 12.19 8.57 -11.73
CA ILE A 64 12.56 7.30 -11.12
C ILE A 64 12.25 6.19 -12.13
N PRO A 65 13.23 5.35 -12.48
CA PRO A 65 13.05 4.28 -13.48
C PRO A 65 12.04 3.23 -12.98
N ASP A 66 11.70 2.32 -13.87
CA ASP A 66 10.83 1.18 -13.54
C ASP A 66 11.43 0.34 -12.40
N MET A 67 10.57 -0.11 -11.48
CA MET A 67 10.98 -0.85 -10.29
C MET A 67 10.29 -2.22 -10.23
N ASN A 68 11.01 -3.24 -9.77
CA ASN A 68 10.35 -4.54 -9.53
C ASN A 68 9.47 -4.53 -8.28
N SER A 69 9.90 -3.83 -7.24
CA SER A 69 9.16 -3.77 -5.98
C SER A 69 9.31 -2.42 -5.30
N VAL A 70 8.25 -1.95 -4.67
CA VAL A 70 8.27 -0.81 -3.75
C VAL A 70 7.61 -1.24 -2.45
N TYR A 71 8.34 -1.09 -1.35
CA TYR A 71 7.88 -1.40 0.00
C TYR A 71 7.96 -0.14 0.86
N ILE A 72 6.88 0.17 1.55
CA ILE A 72 6.81 1.27 2.53
C ILE A 72 6.36 0.70 3.86
N GLY A 73 7.17 0.80 4.91
CA GLY A 73 6.96 0.08 6.15
C GLY A 73 7.10 0.86 7.45
N ARG A 74 6.24 0.50 8.40
CA ARG A 74 6.40 0.37 9.87
C ARG A 74 6.89 1.56 10.69
N GLN A 75 6.84 2.78 10.19
CA GLN A 75 7.09 3.98 11.01
C GLN A 75 5.95 5.00 10.97
N LYS A 76 5.93 5.84 12.02
CA LYS A 76 5.06 7.02 12.14
C LYS A 76 5.54 8.12 11.19
N TYR A 77 5.43 7.90 9.89
CA TYR A 77 5.74 8.92 8.89
C TYR A 77 4.72 10.07 8.96
N LYS A 78 5.15 11.28 8.60
CA LYS A 78 4.23 12.40 8.50
C LYS A 78 3.45 12.27 7.20
N ILE A 79 2.21 12.76 7.22
CA ILE A 79 1.32 12.69 6.06
C ILE A 79 1.91 13.33 4.80
N LYS A 80 2.63 14.43 4.97
CA LYS A 80 3.28 15.10 3.85
C LYS A 80 4.29 14.21 3.11
N ASP A 81 4.91 13.24 3.78
CA ASP A 81 6.00 12.43 3.22
C ASP A 81 5.42 11.39 2.22
N PHE A 82 4.30 10.76 2.56
CA PHE A 82 3.56 9.88 1.63
C PHE A 82 3.00 10.61 0.41
N CYS A 83 2.42 11.80 0.63
CA CYS A 83 1.89 12.59 -0.49
C CYS A 83 3.01 12.98 -1.46
N THR A 84 4.18 13.36 -0.93
CA THR A 84 5.34 13.71 -1.75
C THR A 84 5.83 12.51 -2.54
N LEU A 85 5.97 11.35 -1.89
CA LEU A 85 6.34 10.10 -2.56
C LEU A 85 5.37 9.74 -3.70
N PHE A 86 4.06 9.70 -3.43
CA PHE A 86 3.08 9.29 -4.43
C PHE A 86 2.92 10.28 -5.58
N ARG A 87 3.14 11.58 -5.34
CA ARG A 87 2.95 12.61 -6.36
C ARG A 87 4.18 12.85 -7.21
N CYS A 88 5.35 12.93 -6.57
CA CYS A 88 6.54 13.45 -7.22
C CYS A 88 7.61 12.39 -7.46
N SER A 89 7.56 11.29 -6.71
CA SER A 89 8.71 10.39 -6.63
C SER A 89 8.29 8.92 -6.64
N PHE A 90 7.16 8.59 -7.27
CA PHE A 90 6.76 7.21 -7.49
C PHE A 90 7.31 6.72 -8.84
N PRO A 91 7.87 5.51 -8.94
CA PRO A 91 8.38 4.94 -10.19
C PRO A 91 7.38 5.01 -11.34
N ASN A 92 7.88 5.05 -12.58
CA ASN A 92 7.05 5.03 -13.78
C ASN A 92 6.22 3.75 -13.87
N LYS A 93 6.84 2.61 -13.62
CA LYS A 93 6.17 1.31 -13.43
C LYS A 93 6.68 0.59 -12.20
N THR A 94 5.82 -0.22 -11.60
CA THR A 94 6.17 -1.06 -10.46
C THR A 94 5.49 -2.42 -10.55
N SER A 95 6.26 -3.52 -10.53
CA SER A 95 5.66 -4.86 -10.57
C SER A 95 4.90 -5.19 -9.27
N LYS A 96 5.51 -4.90 -8.10
CA LYS A 96 4.95 -5.19 -6.77
C LYS A 96 4.97 -3.96 -5.87
N PHE A 97 3.88 -3.67 -5.19
CA PHE A 97 3.80 -2.58 -4.22
C PHE A 97 3.30 -3.08 -2.88
N THR A 98 3.94 -2.66 -1.79
CA THR A 98 3.53 -2.97 -0.43
C THR A 98 3.52 -1.71 0.43
N LEU A 99 2.41 -1.48 1.13
CA LEU A 99 2.24 -0.37 2.07
C LEU A 99 1.86 -0.90 3.44
N HIS A 100 2.63 -0.52 4.45
CA HIS A 100 2.48 -0.98 5.83
C HIS A 100 2.70 0.17 6.81
N TYR A 101 1.61 0.63 7.42
CA TYR A 101 1.63 1.75 8.36
C TYR A 101 2.17 1.39 9.76
N GLY A 102 2.18 0.10 10.14
CA GLY A 102 2.62 -0.35 11.46
C GLY A 102 1.57 -0.16 12.56
N GLU A 103 0.61 0.73 12.37
CA GLU A 103 -0.59 0.92 13.20
C GLU A 103 -1.84 1.04 12.34
N LEU A 104 -3.01 0.70 12.90
CA LEU A 104 -4.26 0.71 12.15
C LEU A 104 -4.72 2.16 11.92
N VAL A 105 -4.60 2.65 10.68
CA VAL A 105 -4.93 4.04 10.34
C VAL A 105 -6.13 4.14 9.39
N PRO A 106 -6.96 5.20 9.52
CA PRO A 106 -7.90 5.54 8.47
C PRO A 106 -7.17 5.77 7.14
N PHE A 107 -7.66 5.16 6.07
CA PHE A 107 -7.10 5.35 4.73
C PHE A 107 -7.33 6.73 4.05
N PRO A 108 -8.20 7.68 4.49
CA PRO A 108 -8.61 8.81 3.66
C PRO A 108 -7.51 9.81 3.29
N ARG A 109 -6.49 10.03 4.14
CA ARG A 109 -5.54 11.14 3.92
C ARG A 109 -4.64 10.94 2.69
N TYR A 110 -4.42 9.71 2.24
CA TYR A 110 -3.59 9.40 1.07
C TYR A 110 -4.33 8.59 0.01
N PHE A 111 -5.59 8.24 0.28
CA PHE A 111 -6.34 7.36 -0.60
C PHE A 111 -6.33 7.88 -2.03
N THR A 112 -6.58 9.18 -2.22
CA THR A 112 -6.58 9.79 -3.55
C THR A 112 -5.22 9.69 -4.25
N ASP A 113 -4.12 9.92 -3.53
CA ASP A 113 -2.78 9.86 -4.11
C ASP A 113 -2.34 8.41 -4.39
N PHE A 114 -2.69 7.47 -3.51
CA PHE A 114 -2.53 6.04 -3.79
C PHE A 114 -3.30 5.62 -5.05
N ILE A 115 -4.56 6.04 -5.18
CA ILE A 115 -5.40 5.71 -6.34
C ILE A 115 -4.80 6.29 -7.64
N ARG A 116 -4.07 7.41 -7.58
CA ARG A 116 -3.38 8.00 -8.74
C ARG A 116 -2.18 7.16 -9.20
N ILE A 117 -1.44 6.54 -8.28
CA ILE A 117 -0.29 5.69 -8.63
C ILE A 117 -0.70 4.26 -8.98
N ALA A 118 -1.89 3.82 -8.57
CA ALA A 118 -2.37 2.46 -8.75
C ALA A 118 -2.24 1.92 -10.20
N PRO A 119 -2.52 2.70 -11.26
CA PRO A 119 -2.32 2.25 -12.65
C PRO A 119 -0.87 1.96 -13.02
N ARG A 120 0.10 2.51 -12.28
CA ARG A 120 1.54 2.27 -12.48
C ARG A 120 2.01 0.95 -11.86
N ILE A 121 1.16 0.28 -11.09
CA ILE A 121 1.48 -0.99 -10.46
C ILE A 121 0.93 -2.11 -11.33
N GLU A 122 1.76 -3.09 -11.72
CA GLU A 122 1.38 -4.04 -12.77
C GLU A 122 0.78 -5.36 -12.25
N HIS A 123 1.36 -5.94 -11.19
CA HIS A 123 1.02 -7.32 -10.82
C HIS A 123 0.43 -7.48 -9.43
N THR A 124 1.01 -6.81 -8.41
CA THR A 124 0.64 -7.09 -7.02
C THR A 124 0.63 -5.85 -6.16
N VAL A 125 -0.44 -5.72 -5.36
CA VAL A 125 -0.54 -4.75 -4.27
C VAL A 125 -0.78 -5.46 -2.95
N THR A 126 -0.04 -5.06 -1.93
CA THR A 126 -0.22 -5.50 -0.55
C THR A 126 -0.46 -4.28 0.34
N LEU A 127 -1.61 -4.22 1.00
CA LEU A 127 -1.97 -3.14 1.92
C LEU A 127 -2.12 -3.67 3.33
N HIS A 128 -1.43 -3.04 4.29
CA HIS A 128 -1.45 -3.41 5.70
C HIS A 128 -1.99 -2.31 6.59
N ASP A 129 -2.69 -2.71 7.65
CA ASP A 129 -3.06 -1.87 8.78
C ASP A 129 -3.90 -0.64 8.37
N LEU A 130 -4.94 -0.88 7.57
CA LEU A 130 -5.86 0.17 7.09
C LEU A 130 -7.28 0.01 7.61
N ILE A 131 -7.95 1.13 7.86
CA ILE A 131 -9.41 1.21 7.99
C ILE A 131 -9.98 1.76 6.68
N ILE A 132 -10.81 0.96 6.02
CA ILE A 132 -11.37 1.23 4.70
C ILE A 132 -12.90 1.12 4.78
N ASN A 133 -13.60 2.21 4.49
CA ASN A 133 -15.06 2.16 4.37
C ASN A 133 -15.50 1.61 3.01
N ARG A 134 -16.79 1.27 2.89
CA ARG A 134 -17.37 0.74 1.64
C ARG A 134 -17.08 1.58 0.38
N LYS A 135 -17.19 2.91 0.46
CA LYS A 135 -16.95 3.80 -0.71
C LYS A 135 -15.49 3.73 -1.16
N GLN A 136 -14.57 3.72 -0.20
CA GLN A 136 -13.13 3.56 -0.47
C GLN A 136 -12.82 2.17 -1.02
N LEU A 137 -13.46 1.12 -0.49
CA LEU A 137 -13.26 -0.24 -0.99
C LEU A 137 -13.69 -0.38 -2.46
N LYS A 138 -14.84 0.20 -2.85
CA LYS A 138 -15.26 0.25 -4.27
C LYS A 138 -14.23 0.95 -5.14
N ARG A 139 -13.76 2.13 -4.73
CA ARG A 139 -12.74 2.89 -5.46
C ARG A 139 -11.40 2.16 -5.54
N LEU A 140 -11.03 1.42 -4.49
CA LEU A 140 -9.83 0.59 -4.46
C LEU A 140 -9.91 -0.52 -5.51
N PHE A 141 -11.03 -1.23 -5.59
CA PHE A 141 -11.23 -2.26 -6.62
C PHE A 141 -11.20 -1.67 -8.03
N VAL A 142 -11.83 -0.50 -8.27
CA VAL A 142 -11.74 0.18 -9.57
C VAL A 142 -10.28 0.43 -9.96
N ALA A 143 -9.48 0.93 -9.02
CA ALA A 143 -8.10 1.33 -9.29
C ALA A 143 -7.13 0.15 -9.42
N LEU A 144 -7.48 -1.02 -8.90
CA LEU A 144 -6.61 -2.20 -8.84
C LEU A 144 -7.13 -3.40 -9.65
N LYS A 145 -8.23 -3.23 -10.39
CA LYS A 145 -8.84 -4.31 -11.17
C LYS A 145 -7.93 -4.86 -12.28
N HIS A 146 -6.89 -4.13 -12.69
CA HIS A 146 -5.92 -4.59 -13.68
C HIS A 146 -4.83 -5.51 -13.10
N LEU A 147 -4.69 -5.56 -11.77
CA LEU A 147 -3.71 -6.41 -11.11
C LEU A 147 -4.10 -7.87 -11.19
N ARG A 148 -3.09 -8.75 -11.02
CA ARG A 148 -3.32 -10.19 -10.83
C ARG A 148 -3.69 -10.52 -9.38
N LEU A 149 -3.03 -9.89 -8.42
CA LEU A 149 -3.12 -10.23 -6.99
C LEU A 149 -3.27 -8.98 -6.11
N LEU A 150 -4.28 -9.00 -5.24
CA LEU A 150 -4.46 -8.01 -4.19
C LEU A 150 -4.42 -8.69 -2.81
N LYS A 151 -3.55 -8.20 -1.94
CA LYS A 151 -3.42 -8.65 -0.56
C LYS A 151 -3.84 -7.56 0.40
N LEU A 152 -4.76 -7.90 1.30
CA LEU A 152 -5.26 -7.04 2.35
C LEU A 152 -4.93 -7.70 3.68
N MET A 153 -4.02 -7.09 4.43
CA MET A 153 -3.47 -7.63 5.66
C MET A 153 -3.82 -6.73 6.84
N ARG A 154 -4.45 -7.27 7.88
CA ARG A 154 -4.92 -6.51 9.06
C ARG A 154 -5.77 -5.29 8.67
N VAL A 155 -6.54 -5.41 7.59
CA VAL A 155 -7.43 -4.35 7.12
C VAL A 155 -8.79 -4.49 7.80
N LYS A 156 -9.30 -3.38 8.33
CA LYS A 156 -10.66 -3.25 8.85
C LYS A 156 -11.54 -2.65 7.76
N PHE A 157 -12.45 -3.44 7.23
CA PHE A 157 -13.49 -2.93 6.34
C PHE A 157 -14.70 -2.47 7.16
N THR A 158 -15.51 -1.59 6.59
CA THR A 158 -16.85 -1.28 7.10
C THR A 158 -17.85 -1.47 5.98
N VAL A 159 -18.48 -2.65 5.97
CA VAL A 159 -19.38 -3.12 4.90
C VAL A 159 -20.70 -3.60 5.51
N PRO A 160 -21.54 -2.66 6.02
CA PRO A 160 -22.75 -3.00 6.76
C PRO A 160 -23.83 -3.67 5.89
N GLU A 161 -23.77 -3.45 4.57
CA GLU A 161 -24.67 -4.02 3.57
C GLU A 161 -23.85 -4.55 2.39
N ILE A 162 -24.44 -5.47 1.62
CA ILE A 162 -23.79 -6.08 0.45
C ILE A 162 -23.47 -4.99 -0.58
N PRO A 163 -22.19 -4.72 -0.87
CA PRO A 163 -21.80 -3.71 -1.84
C PRO A 163 -21.88 -4.28 -3.26
N ASP A 164 -22.55 -3.57 -4.16
CA ASP A 164 -22.46 -3.88 -5.59
C ASP A 164 -21.09 -3.46 -6.16
N PHE A 165 -20.32 -4.43 -6.64
CA PHE A 165 -19.02 -4.24 -7.30
C PHE A 165 -19.07 -4.49 -8.82
N SER A 166 -20.24 -4.71 -9.41
CA SER A 166 -20.39 -5.06 -10.83
C SER A 166 -19.64 -4.09 -11.75
N MET A 167 -19.84 -2.78 -11.56
CA MET A 167 -19.13 -1.75 -12.31
C MET A 167 -17.67 -1.56 -11.87
N ALA A 168 -17.38 -1.78 -10.59
CA ALA A 168 -16.03 -1.59 -10.05
C ALA A 168 -15.04 -2.64 -10.58
N LEU A 169 -15.53 -3.86 -10.80
CA LEU A 169 -14.74 -5.02 -11.24
C LEU A 169 -14.97 -5.38 -12.71
N LYS A 170 -15.66 -4.52 -13.49
CA LYS A 170 -15.84 -4.75 -14.92
C LYS A 170 -14.49 -4.87 -15.62
N ASN A 171 -14.31 -5.96 -16.38
CA ASN A 171 -13.07 -6.36 -17.05
C ASN A 171 -11.87 -6.55 -16.09
N THR A 172 -12.13 -7.03 -14.87
CA THR A 172 -11.07 -7.31 -13.90
C THR A 172 -10.13 -8.43 -14.38
N LYS A 173 -8.85 -8.29 -14.05
CA LYS A 173 -7.78 -9.28 -14.19
C LYS A 173 -7.35 -9.88 -12.86
N LEU A 174 -8.04 -9.53 -11.76
CA LEU A 174 -7.76 -10.05 -10.43
C LEU A 174 -8.06 -11.55 -10.39
N GLU A 175 -7.00 -12.34 -10.25
CA GLU A 175 -7.09 -13.80 -10.16
C GLU A 175 -6.98 -14.29 -8.72
N GLU A 176 -6.40 -13.49 -7.83
CA GLU A 176 -6.10 -13.86 -6.47
C GLU A 176 -6.42 -12.72 -5.48
N LEU A 177 -7.10 -13.07 -4.38
CA LEU A 177 -7.35 -12.18 -3.26
C LEU A 177 -6.87 -12.81 -1.95
N ASP A 178 -5.95 -12.14 -1.26
CA ASP A 178 -5.51 -12.58 0.06
C ASP A 178 -6.09 -11.66 1.14
N PHE A 179 -6.91 -12.23 2.03
CA PHE A 179 -7.37 -11.58 3.25
C PHE A 179 -6.67 -12.21 4.45
N MET A 180 -5.73 -11.49 5.06
CA MET A 180 -4.99 -11.97 6.21
C MET A 180 -5.31 -11.13 7.44
N ARG A 181 -5.83 -11.74 8.51
CA ARG A 181 -6.17 -11.04 9.78
C ARG A 181 -7.12 -9.85 9.58
N CYS A 182 -7.92 -9.85 8.52
CA CYS A 182 -8.88 -8.78 8.27
C CYS A 182 -9.96 -8.75 9.36
N GLY A 183 -10.40 -7.55 9.74
CA GLY A 183 -11.38 -7.34 10.80
C GLY A 183 -10.89 -7.61 12.24
N GLN A 184 -9.61 -7.94 12.45
CA GLN A 184 -9.02 -8.11 13.79
C GLN A 184 -8.39 -6.80 14.28
N LEU A 185 -8.98 -6.19 15.30
CA LEU A 185 -8.38 -5.06 16.05
C LEU A 185 -7.64 -5.57 17.29
N ASN A 186 -8.19 -6.59 17.96
CA ASN A 186 -7.60 -7.32 19.08
C ASN A 186 -7.95 -8.81 18.92
N ARG A 187 -7.13 -9.70 19.50
CA ARG A 187 -7.36 -11.17 19.52
C ARG A 187 -8.71 -11.57 20.16
N CYS A 188 -9.58 -10.67 20.62
CA CYS A 188 -10.81 -11.03 21.33
C CYS A 188 -12.11 -10.45 20.72
N ASP A 189 -12.04 -9.53 19.74
CA ASP A 189 -13.20 -8.72 19.33
C ASP A 189 -13.84 -9.07 17.98
N TRP A 190 -13.71 -10.31 17.52
CA TRP A 190 -14.61 -10.84 16.49
C TRP A 190 -15.99 -11.16 17.10
N LYS A 191 -16.66 -10.13 17.64
CA LYS A 191 -18.09 -10.18 17.95
C LYS A 191 -18.85 -10.20 16.62
N LYS A 192 -20.00 -10.90 16.58
CA LYS A 192 -20.88 -11.24 15.42
C LYS A 192 -20.88 -10.24 14.22
N LYS A 193 -20.74 -8.94 14.49
CA LYS A 193 -20.68 -7.84 13.50
C LYS A 193 -19.62 -8.02 12.40
N ASN A 194 -18.38 -8.43 12.72
CA ASN A 194 -17.32 -8.51 11.70
C ASN A 194 -17.43 -9.73 10.77
N LYS A 195 -18.01 -10.85 11.24
CA LYS A 195 -18.33 -12.02 10.39
C LYS A 195 -19.35 -11.64 9.31
N HIS A 196 -20.35 -10.83 9.68
CA HIS A 196 -21.36 -10.33 8.76
C HIS A 196 -20.75 -9.41 7.68
N GLU A 197 -19.87 -8.49 8.05
CA GLU A 197 -19.25 -7.56 7.09
C GLU A 197 -18.32 -8.26 6.09
N PHE A 198 -17.54 -9.25 6.53
CA PHE A 198 -16.76 -10.09 5.61
C PHE A 198 -17.68 -10.91 4.69
N GLY A 199 -18.77 -11.45 5.23
CA GLY A 199 -19.80 -12.12 4.44
C GLY A 199 -20.37 -11.21 3.35
N ASN A 200 -20.69 -9.96 3.71
CA ASN A 200 -21.17 -8.96 2.76
C ASN A 200 -20.12 -8.61 1.71
N LEU A 201 -18.84 -8.53 2.06
CA LEU A 201 -17.76 -8.33 1.10
C LEU A 201 -17.71 -9.45 0.05
N ILE A 202 -17.73 -10.72 0.48
CA ILE A 202 -17.73 -11.87 -0.45
C ILE A 202 -18.97 -11.87 -1.35
N LYS A 203 -20.16 -11.64 -0.77
CA LYS A 203 -21.41 -11.50 -1.53
C LYS A 203 -21.33 -10.36 -2.54
N GLY A 204 -20.72 -9.25 -2.15
CA GLY A 204 -20.48 -8.12 -3.03
C GLY A 204 -19.55 -8.48 -4.18
N LEU A 205 -18.44 -9.19 -3.93
CA LEU A 205 -17.52 -9.63 -4.99
C LEU A 205 -18.24 -10.52 -6.01
N ALA A 206 -19.13 -11.38 -5.52
CA ALA A 206 -19.99 -12.23 -6.34
C ALA A 206 -21.07 -11.48 -7.16
N THR A 207 -21.27 -10.17 -6.94
CA THR A 207 -22.15 -9.38 -7.83
C THR A 207 -21.56 -9.19 -9.23
N SER A 208 -20.23 -9.26 -9.37
CA SER A 208 -19.54 -9.11 -10.65
C SER A 208 -19.35 -10.46 -11.35
N ASP A 209 -19.90 -10.60 -12.56
CA ASP A 209 -19.69 -11.78 -13.40
C ASP A 209 -18.23 -11.91 -13.87
N ASP A 210 -17.55 -10.80 -14.14
CA ASP A 210 -16.13 -10.81 -14.48
C ASP A 210 -15.30 -11.34 -13.31
N MET A 211 -15.65 -10.96 -12.07
CA MET A 211 -14.99 -11.49 -10.88
C MET A 211 -15.22 -12.99 -10.72
N LYS A 212 -16.45 -13.47 -10.92
CA LYS A 212 -16.77 -14.90 -10.89
C LYS A 212 -16.01 -15.70 -11.96
N LYS A 213 -15.65 -15.10 -13.09
CA LYS A 213 -14.89 -15.79 -14.15
C LYS A 213 -13.38 -15.74 -13.92
N SER A 214 -12.87 -14.64 -13.40
CA SER A 214 -11.44 -14.37 -13.29
C SER A 214 -10.80 -14.90 -12.00
N LEU A 215 -11.56 -14.92 -10.90
CA LEU A 215 -11.04 -15.26 -9.59
C LEU A 215 -10.72 -16.75 -9.48
N LYS A 216 -9.44 -17.09 -9.26
CA LYS A 216 -8.96 -18.46 -9.12
C LYS A 216 -8.81 -18.87 -7.67
N SER A 217 -8.39 -17.96 -6.80
CA SER A 217 -8.20 -18.28 -5.38
C SER A 217 -8.46 -17.11 -4.44
N ILE A 218 -8.94 -17.46 -3.24
CA ILE A 218 -9.04 -16.55 -2.11
C ILE A 218 -8.30 -17.18 -0.93
N SER A 219 -7.32 -16.49 -0.37
CA SER A 219 -6.70 -16.90 0.90
C SER A 219 -7.39 -16.18 2.05
N VAL A 220 -7.88 -16.91 3.05
CA VAL A 220 -8.56 -16.37 4.23
C VAL A 220 -7.79 -16.82 5.47
N ILE A 221 -6.72 -16.10 5.80
CA ILE A 221 -5.79 -16.50 6.86
C ILE A 221 -6.10 -15.74 8.14
N SER A 222 -6.34 -16.46 9.24
CA SER A 222 -6.56 -15.86 10.57
C SER A 222 -7.70 -14.82 10.58
N CYS A 223 -8.69 -14.96 9.70
CA CYS A 223 -9.88 -14.10 9.68
C CYS A 223 -11.03 -14.69 10.50
N ARG A 224 -10.81 -15.65 11.41
CA ARG A 224 -11.85 -16.23 12.32
C ARG A 224 -13.16 -16.67 11.64
N LEU A 225 -13.09 -16.97 10.35
CA LEU A 225 -14.08 -17.74 9.63
C LEU A 225 -13.60 -19.18 9.62
N ASP A 226 -14.44 -20.09 10.05
CA ASP A 226 -14.17 -21.51 9.88
C ASP A 226 -14.21 -21.87 8.38
N GLU A 227 -13.47 -22.93 8.05
CA GLU A 227 -13.29 -23.37 6.67
C GLU A 227 -14.60 -23.77 6.00
N ILE A 228 -15.48 -24.42 6.76
CA ILE A 228 -16.78 -24.90 6.30
C ILE A 228 -17.68 -23.72 5.91
N SER A 229 -17.82 -22.72 6.78
CA SER A 229 -18.61 -21.51 6.54
C SER A 229 -18.11 -20.75 5.32
N SER A 230 -16.79 -20.67 5.13
CA SER A 230 -16.19 -19.95 4.00
C SER A 230 -16.42 -20.67 2.68
N LYS A 231 -16.21 -22.00 2.64
CA LYS A 231 -16.48 -22.83 1.46
C LYS A 231 -17.95 -22.78 1.06
N LYS A 232 -18.85 -22.91 2.04
CA LYS A 232 -20.29 -22.79 1.81
C LYS A 232 -20.65 -21.41 1.26
N LEU A 233 -20.14 -20.34 1.88
CA LEU A 233 -20.40 -18.96 1.43
C LEU A 233 -19.95 -18.73 -0.01
N LEU A 234 -18.77 -19.21 -0.43
CA LEU A 234 -18.34 -19.08 -1.82
C LEU A 234 -19.21 -19.89 -2.78
N LYS A 235 -19.54 -21.14 -2.42
CA LYS A 235 -20.39 -22.00 -3.24
C LYS A 235 -21.77 -21.39 -3.46
N ASP A 236 -22.42 -20.92 -2.39
CA ASP A 236 -23.76 -20.33 -2.42
C ASP A 236 -23.85 -19.06 -3.29
N HIS A 237 -22.70 -18.43 -3.58
CA HIS A 237 -22.62 -17.19 -4.36
C HIS A 237 -21.87 -17.33 -5.69
N GLY A 238 -21.77 -18.54 -6.24
CA GLY A 238 -21.21 -18.76 -7.58
C GLY A 238 -19.69 -18.68 -7.67
N LEU A 239 -18.99 -18.70 -6.54
CA LEU A 239 -17.54 -18.75 -6.42
C LEU A 239 -17.07 -20.16 -5.98
N GLY A 240 -17.86 -21.20 -6.22
CA GLY A 240 -17.57 -22.57 -5.79
C GLY A 240 -16.32 -23.20 -6.42
N HIS A 241 -15.85 -22.67 -7.55
CA HIS A 241 -14.62 -23.09 -8.22
C HIS A 241 -13.36 -22.44 -7.61
N VAL A 242 -13.52 -21.43 -6.76
CA VAL A 242 -12.41 -20.67 -6.17
C VAL A 242 -11.72 -21.51 -5.11
N LYS A 243 -10.41 -21.71 -5.25
CA LYS A 243 -9.60 -22.39 -4.23
C LYS A 243 -9.50 -21.51 -2.98
N ILE A 244 -9.91 -22.05 -1.84
CA ILE A 244 -9.71 -21.38 -0.54
C ILE A 244 -8.45 -21.92 0.14
N LYS A 245 -7.60 -21.02 0.63
CA LYS A 245 -6.44 -21.33 1.47
C LYS A 245 -6.67 -20.76 2.87
N PHE A 246 -6.42 -21.55 3.92
CA PHE A 246 -6.50 -21.14 5.33
C PHE A 246 -5.12 -20.93 5.92
#